data_AF-A0A6G0IWU4-F1
#
_entry.id   AF-A0A6G0IWU4-F1
#
_cell.length_a   1.000
_cell.length_b   1.000
_cell.length_c   1.000
_cell.angle_alpha   90.00
_cell.angle_beta   90.00
_cell.angle_gamma   90.00
#
_symmetry.space_group_name_H-M   'P 1'
#
loop_
_entity.id
_entity.type
_entity.pdbx_description
1 polymer ?
#
loop_
_entity_poly.entity_id
_entity_poly.type
_entity_poly.pdbx_seq_one_letter_code
_entity_poly.pdbx_strand_id
1 'polypeptide(L)'
;MLPAVTMETEASHMLEAALEQMDDIIAGSKAAAVEFSSSMYDLGSPISAGPLQVVQLAEDLKLALELQPNQEDRDSLRAQLPSETAQALIDWLQTGAVNLCSPANNETYQERLLRLEGDKESLVLQVSVLTDQVEAQGEKIRDLETSLEEHRQKLASTEEMLQQELMSRTSLETQKLDLMDEVSYLKLKLVSMDETHTNAHPQDPVDKEQNKAEVWKVLQRIAFM
;
A
#
# COMPACT_ATOMS: atom_id res chain seq x y z
N MET A 1 -0.75 -29.75 17.01
CA MET A 1 -0.30 -28.40 16.58
C MET A 1 -1.54 -27.52 16.46
N LEU A 2 -1.44 -26.25 16.85
CA LEU A 2 -2.41 -25.12 16.76
C LEU A 2 -2.69 -24.43 18.11
N PRO A 3 -1.69 -23.76 18.73
CA PRO A 3 -1.93 -22.64 19.66
C PRO A 3 -1.46 -21.27 19.11
N ALA A 4 -0.83 -21.23 17.93
CA ALA A 4 -0.27 -19.99 17.38
C ALA A 4 -1.33 -19.02 16.82
N VAL A 5 -2.41 -19.56 16.23
CA VAL A 5 -3.44 -18.75 15.55
C VAL A 5 -4.27 -17.90 16.53
N THR A 6 -4.52 -18.40 17.75
CA THR A 6 -5.31 -17.64 18.74
C THR A 6 -4.55 -16.44 19.32
N MET A 7 -3.23 -16.55 19.49
CA MET A 7 -2.41 -15.45 20.02
C MET A 7 -2.15 -14.36 18.97
N GLU A 8 -2.01 -14.72 17.69
CA GLU A 8 -1.91 -13.74 16.60
C GLU A 8 -3.19 -12.91 16.45
N THR A 9 -4.36 -13.52 16.69
CA THR A 9 -5.64 -12.81 16.59
C THR A 9 -5.86 -11.87 17.78
N GLU A 10 -5.44 -12.26 18.98
CA GLU A 10 -5.53 -11.43 20.18
C GLU A 10 -4.57 -10.22 20.11
N ALA A 11 -3.35 -10.43 19.61
CA ALA A 11 -2.41 -9.34 19.36
C ALA A 11 -2.91 -8.36 18.27
N SER A 12 -3.53 -8.88 17.20
CA SER A 12 -4.14 -8.06 16.14
C SER A 12 -5.31 -7.21 16.67
N HIS A 13 -6.17 -7.79 17.51
CA HIS A 13 -7.31 -7.09 18.11
C HIS A 13 -6.86 -6.01 19.11
N MET A 14 -5.78 -6.26 19.87
CA MET A 14 -5.20 -5.24 20.76
C MET A 14 -4.61 -4.06 19.99
N LEU A 15 -3.99 -4.30 18.83
CA LEU A 15 -3.46 -3.24 17.98
C LEU A 15 -4.58 -2.40 17.37
N GLU A 16 -5.65 -3.04 16.89
CA GLU A 16 -6.83 -2.39 16.33
C GLU A 16 -7.51 -1.48 17.35
N ALA A 17 -7.73 -1.96 18.57
CA ALA A 17 -8.31 -1.16 19.65
C ALA A 17 -7.41 0.02 20.07
N ALA A 18 -6.08 -0.14 20.03
CA ALA A 18 -5.14 0.93 20.35
C ALA A 18 -5.13 2.03 19.27
N LEU A 19 -5.26 1.65 18.00
CA LEU A 19 -5.35 2.61 16.89
C LEU A 19 -6.67 3.39 16.90
N GLU A 20 -7.78 2.72 17.23
CA GLU A 20 -9.09 3.38 17.40
C GLU A 20 -9.06 4.41 18.54
N GLN A 21 -8.39 4.08 19.66
CA GLN A 21 -8.19 5.02 20.77
C GLN A 21 -7.34 6.26 20.38
N MET A 22 -6.36 6.09 19.49
CA MET A 22 -5.55 7.21 19.00
C MET A 22 -6.38 8.13 18.09
N ASP A 23 -7.25 7.56 17.26
CA ASP A 23 -8.17 8.32 16.41
C ASP A 23 -9.19 9.10 17.24
N ASP A 24 -9.72 8.54 18.33
CA ASP A 24 -10.62 9.25 19.25
C ASP A 24 -9.96 10.45 19.93
N ILE A 25 -8.66 10.35 20.26
CA ILE A 25 -7.89 11.45 20.84
C ILE A 25 -7.62 12.55 19.78
N ILE A 26 -7.28 12.16 18.55
CA ILE A 26 -7.02 13.10 17.45
C ILE A 26 -8.32 13.79 16.99
N ALA A 27 -9.44 13.07 16.99
CA ALA A 27 -10.76 13.58 16.64
C ALA A 27 -11.39 14.47 17.73
N GLY A 28 -10.76 14.58 18.91
CA GLY A 28 -11.26 15.40 20.02
C GLY A 28 -12.45 14.78 20.77
N SER A 29 -12.67 13.48 20.63
CA SER A 29 -13.77 12.76 21.26
C SER A 29 -13.46 12.45 22.74
N LYS A 30 -13.89 13.39 23.59
CA LYS A 30 -14.49 13.16 24.92
C LYS A 30 -13.65 12.71 26.13
N ALA A 31 -12.35 12.41 26.03
CA ALA A 31 -11.55 12.12 27.24
C ALA A 31 -10.82 13.34 27.83
N ALA A 32 -10.38 14.29 27.00
CA ALA A 32 -9.65 15.49 27.47
C ALA A 32 -10.56 16.72 27.71
N ALA A 33 -11.84 16.66 27.29
CA ALA A 33 -12.78 17.76 27.46
C ALA A 33 -13.51 17.74 28.83
N VAL A 34 -13.42 16.64 29.59
CA VAL A 34 -14.03 16.54 30.94
C VAL A 34 -13.24 17.33 31.99
N GLU A 35 -11.97 17.67 31.72
CA GLU A 35 -11.16 18.47 32.66
C GLU A 35 -11.26 19.99 32.45
N PHE A 36 -12.00 20.49 31.43
CA PHE A 36 -12.03 21.93 31.16
C PHE A 36 -13.39 22.59 30.93
N SER A 37 -14.52 21.90 31.11
CA SER A 37 -15.83 22.57 31.05
C SER A 37 -16.75 22.23 32.20
N SER A 38 -16.71 23.12 33.19
CA SER A 38 -17.84 23.56 34.03
C SER A 38 -18.65 22.48 34.76
N SER A 39 -18.39 22.33 36.05
CA SER A 39 -19.32 22.74 37.12
C SER A 39 -18.95 22.02 38.42
N MET A 40 -19.24 22.69 39.55
CA MET A 40 -19.46 22.05 40.84
C MET A 40 -18.25 21.97 41.79
N TYR A 41 -17.87 23.14 42.33
CA TYR A 41 -17.39 23.37 43.71
C TYR A 41 -16.70 22.18 44.40
N ASP A 42 -15.37 22.18 44.41
CA ASP A 42 -14.62 21.52 45.47
C ASP A 42 -13.40 22.35 45.88
N LEU A 43 -13.50 22.95 47.07
CA LEU A 43 -12.43 23.66 47.75
C LEU A 43 -11.44 22.62 48.29
N GLY A 44 -10.45 22.21 47.51
CA GLY A 44 -9.49 21.25 48.04
C GLY A 44 -8.38 20.74 47.13
N SER A 45 -7.54 21.60 46.53
CA SER A 45 -6.14 21.20 46.31
C SER A 45 -5.22 22.38 45.97
N PRO A 46 -4.02 22.51 46.60
CA PRO A 46 -3.07 23.58 46.33
C PRO A 46 -2.13 23.17 45.20
N ILE A 47 -2.59 23.22 43.96
CA ILE A 47 -1.72 23.01 42.79
C ILE A 47 -1.76 24.27 41.93
N SER A 48 -0.74 25.11 42.16
CA SER A 48 -0.26 26.15 41.25
C SER A 48 -1.34 27.01 40.57
N ALA A 49 -2.15 27.67 41.38
CA ALA A 49 -2.90 28.86 40.96
C ALA A 49 -1.93 30.01 40.66
N GLY A 50 -1.41 30.04 39.44
CA GLY A 50 -0.51 31.09 38.98
C GLY A 50 -1.19 32.47 38.85
N PRO A 51 -0.44 33.49 38.37
CA PRO A 51 -0.91 34.87 38.18
C PRO A 51 -2.23 35.00 37.40
N LEU A 52 -2.53 34.01 36.54
CA LEU A 52 -3.76 33.91 35.77
C LEU A 52 -5.03 33.80 36.63
N GLN A 53 -4.97 33.12 37.78
CA GLN A 53 -6.14 33.01 38.67
C GLN A 53 -6.45 34.35 39.36
N VAL A 54 -5.42 35.13 39.69
CA VAL A 54 -5.58 36.47 40.28
C VAL A 54 -6.18 37.44 39.27
N VAL A 55 -5.78 37.35 38.00
CA VAL A 55 -6.35 38.17 36.90
C VAL A 55 -7.83 37.84 36.70
N GLN A 56 -8.18 36.54 36.61
CA GLN A 56 -9.57 36.11 36.44
C GLN A 56 -10.46 36.56 37.61
N LEU A 57 -10.00 36.36 38.85
CA LEU A 57 -10.75 36.78 40.04
C LEU A 57 -10.91 38.31 40.12
N ALA A 58 -9.93 39.09 39.64
CA ALA A 58 -10.03 40.54 39.55
C ALA A 58 -11.04 40.99 38.48
N GLU A 59 -11.13 40.29 37.34
CA GLU A 59 -12.18 40.50 36.33
C GLU A 59 -13.57 40.14 36.86
N ASP A 60 -13.70 39.02 37.55
CA ASP A 60 -14.98 38.60 38.15
C ASP A 60 -15.45 39.62 39.21
N LEU A 61 -14.54 40.14 40.03
CA LEU A 61 -14.81 41.21 40.99
C LEU A 61 -15.26 42.50 40.29
N LYS A 62 -14.59 42.89 39.20
CA LYS A 62 -14.94 44.05 38.39
C LYS A 62 -16.36 43.89 37.82
N LEU A 63 -16.65 42.75 37.21
CA LEU A 63 -17.97 42.44 36.64
C LEU A 63 -19.05 42.44 37.72
N ALA A 64 -18.81 41.81 38.87
CA ALA A 64 -19.75 41.81 39.99
C ALA A 64 -20.07 43.22 40.50
N LEU A 65 -19.09 44.13 40.51
CA LEU A 65 -19.31 45.53 40.82
C LEU A 65 -20.02 46.29 39.70
N GLU A 66 -19.74 45.99 38.43
CA GLU A 66 -20.37 46.61 37.26
C GLU A 66 -21.84 46.24 37.06
N LEU A 67 -22.23 45.00 37.40
CA LEU A 67 -23.60 44.51 37.30
C LEU A 67 -24.55 45.12 38.35
N GLN A 68 -24.05 45.83 39.37
CA GLN A 68 -24.91 46.47 40.36
C GLN A 68 -25.47 47.81 39.85
N PRO A 69 -26.81 47.96 39.77
CA PRO A 69 -27.45 49.16 39.21
C PRO A 69 -27.47 50.36 40.17
N ASN A 70 -27.39 50.12 41.48
CA ASN A 70 -27.45 51.18 42.50
C ASN A 70 -26.05 51.52 43.02
N GLN A 71 -25.75 52.81 43.13
CA GLN A 71 -24.46 53.30 43.63
C GLN A 71 -24.21 52.92 45.10
N GLU A 72 -25.24 52.94 45.95
CA GLU A 72 -25.14 52.56 47.36
C GLU A 72 -24.75 51.08 47.55
N ASP A 73 -25.29 50.19 46.70
CA ASP A 73 -24.96 48.76 46.73
C ASP A 73 -23.52 48.50 46.27
N ARG A 74 -23.06 49.26 45.27
CA ARG A 74 -21.65 49.24 44.83
C ARG A 74 -20.70 49.72 45.91
N ASP A 75 -21.05 50.79 46.62
CA ASP A 75 -20.22 51.37 47.67
C ASP A 75 -20.22 50.49 48.93
N SER A 76 -21.33 49.80 49.22
CA SER A 76 -21.42 48.75 50.23
C SER A 76 -20.52 47.55 49.90
N LEU A 77 -20.49 47.09 48.64
CA LEU A 77 -19.59 46.01 48.20
C LEU A 77 -18.11 46.44 48.22
N ARG A 78 -17.80 47.69 47.88
CA ARG A 78 -16.45 48.25 48.02
C ARG A 78 -16.02 48.35 49.48
N ALA A 79 -16.93 48.73 50.37
CA ALA A 79 -16.66 48.79 51.82
C ALA A 79 -16.42 47.41 52.44
N GLN A 80 -16.92 46.34 51.82
CA GLN A 80 -16.64 44.95 52.22
C GLN A 80 -15.26 44.46 51.77
N LEU A 81 -14.62 45.14 50.82
CA LEU A 81 -13.28 44.78 50.36
C LEU A 81 -12.23 45.34 51.34
N PRO A 82 -11.33 44.50 51.88
CA PRO A 82 -10.24 44.99 52.74
C PRO A 82 -9.40 46.04 52.01
N SER A 83 -9.04 47.12 52.70
CA SER A 83 -8.25 48.21 52.12
C SER A 83 -6.89 47.75 51.62
N GLU A 84 -6.26 46.77 52.29
CA GLU A 84 -4.99 46.19 51.81
C GLU A 84 -5.16 45.47 50.47
N THR A 85 -6.26 44.75 50.25
CA THR A 85 -6.52 44.03 48.99
C THR A 85 -6.77 45.01 47.84
N ALA A 86 -7.55 46.07 48.09
CA ALA A 86 -7.79 47.12 47.11
C ALA A 86 -6.49 47.82 46.71
N GLN A 87 -5.65 48.19 47.70
CA GLN A 87 -4.38 48.84 47.45
C GLN A 87 -3.40 47.90 46.71
N ALA A 88 -3.34 46.62 47.06
CA ALA A 88 -2.50 45.64 46.38
C ALA A 88 -2.89 45.45 44.91
N LEU A 89 -4.19 45.44 44.59
CA LEU A 89 -4.67 45.38 43.20
C LEU A 89 -4.36 46.66 42.43
N ILE A 90 -4.50 47.82 43.05
CA ILE A 90 -4.16 49.12 42.45
C ILE A 90 -2.66 49.18 42.17
N ASP A 91 -1.83 48.82 43.15
CA ASP A 91 -0.38 48.78 43.00
C ASP A 91 0.01 47.76 41.93
N TRP A 92 -0.62 46.60 41.86
CA TRP A 92 -0.35 45.60 40.82
C TRP A 92 -0.71 46.09 39.41
N LEU A 93 -1.84 46.77 39.25
CA LEU A 93 -2.25 47.39 37.98
C LEU A 93 -1.35 48.57 37.59
N GLN A 94 -0.90 49.37 38.55
CA GLN A 94 -0.02 50.52 38.34
C GLN A 94 1.43 50.11 38.09
N THR A 95 1.91 49.05 38.73
CA THR A 95 3.27 48.52 38.59
C THR A 95 3.48 47.81 37.25
N GLY A 96 2.41 47.63 36.46
CA GLY A 96 2.54 47.25 35.06
C GLY A 96 3.17 45.87 34.88
N ALA A 97 2.62 44.84 35.55
CA ALA A 97 2.94 43.44 35.25
C ALA A 97 2.52 42.99 33.83
N VAL A 98 2.21 43.94 32.94
CA VAL A 98 1.93 43.74 31.51
C VAL A 98 3.13 44.16 30.65
N ASN A 99 4.20 44.76 31.21
CA ASN A 99 5.40 45.11 30.46
C ASN A 99 6.67 44.64 31.17
N LEU A 100 7.59 44.06 30.40
CA LEU A 100 8.94 43.62 30.75
C LEU A 100 9.12 42.16 31.19
N CYS A 101 8.58 41.23 30.41
CA CYS A 101 9.49 40.21 29.89
C CYS A 101 10.27 40.86 28.73
N SER A 102 11.23 41.73 29.06
CA SER A 102 12.10 42.34 28.07
C SER A 102 12.92 41.20 27.44
N PRO A 103 12.77 40.91 26.14
CA PRO A 103 13.69 40.01 25.46
C PRO A 103 15.09 40.60 25.61
N ALA A 104 16.13 39.78 25.54
CA ALA A 104 17.53 40.23 25.63
C ALA A 104 17.95 41.28 24.56
N ASN A 105 17.04 41.63 23.64
CA ASN A 105 17.14 42.74 22.72
C ASN A 105 16.06 43.77 23.06
N ASN A 106 16.43 45.06 23.13
CA ASN A 106 15.54 46.22 23.26
C ASN A 106 14.64 46.39 22.02
N GLU A 107 13.89 45.37 21.63
CA GLU A 107 12.95 45.42 20.51
C GLU A 107 11.57 45.86 21.01
N THR A 108 10.91 46.69 20.22
CA THR A 108 9.53 47.08 20.51
C THR A 108 8.58 45.92 20.16
N TYR A 109 7.45 45.79 20.87
CA TYR A 109 6.44 44.78 20.58
C TYR A 109 5.97 44.80 19.11
N GLN A 110 5.90 45.99 18.52
CA GLN A 110 5.56 46.20 17.11
C GLN A 110 6.57 45.55 16.16
N GLU A 111 7.87 45.73 16.40
CA GLU A 111 8.94 45.14 15.58
C GLU A 111 8.98 43.62 15.72
N ARG A 112 8.76 43.09 16.93
CA ARG A 112 8.65 41.64 17.17
C ARG A 112 7.47 41.04 16.41
N LEU A 113 6.32 41.70 16.43
CA LEU A 113 5.12 41.26 15.71
C LEU A 113 5.39 41.21 14.19
N LEU A 114 5.95 42.29 13.63
CA LEU A 114 6.22 42.39 12.19
C LEU A 114 7.25 41.34 11.73
N ARG A 115 8.27 41.05 12.53
CA ARG A 115 9.22 39.97 12.26
C ARG A 115 8.54 38.60 12.29
N LEU A 116 7.72 38.33 13.31
CA LEU A 116 6.99 37.06 13.41
C LEU A 116 5.98 36.88 12.27
N GLU A 117 5.35 37.96 11.80
CA GLU A 117 4.49 37.93 10.62
C GLU A 117 5.28 37.56 9.36
N GLY A 118 6.48 38.15 9.17
CA GLY A 118 7.38 37.78 8.08
C GLY A 118 7.86 36.33 8.15
N ASP A 119 8.22 35.85 9.35
CA ASP A 119 8.61 34.44 9.56
C ASP A 119 7.43 33.50 9.28
N LYS A 120 6.21 33.89 9.65
CA LYS A 120 4.98 33.15 9.35
C LYS A 120 4.76 33.03 7.84
N GLU A 121 4.88 34.13 7.10
CA GLU A 121 4.74 34.14 5.64
C GLU A 121 5.80 33.28 4.96
N SER A 122 7.06 33.35 5.42
CA SER A 122 8.14 32.50 4.93
C SER A 122 7.87 31.03 5.19
N LEU A 123 7.41 30.68 6.39
CA LEU A 123 7.05 29.31 6.73
C LEU A 123 5.88 28.79 5.90
N VAL A 124 4.85 29.61 5.69
CA VAL A 124 3.71 29.26 4.81
C VAL A 124 4.19 28.95 3.40
N LEU A 125 5.11 29.75 2.85
CA LEU A 125 5.67 29.47 1.52
C LEU A 125 6.45 28.15 1.51
N GLN A 126 7.25 27.88 2.55
CA GLN A 126 7.99 26.62 2.66
C GLN A 126 7.04 25.40 2.74
N VAL A 127 5.97 25.50 3.53
CA VAL A 127 4.94 24.45 3.61
C VAL A 127 4.25 24.27 2.26
N SER A 128 3.95 25.35 1.53
CA SER A 128 3.38 25.26 0.19
C SER A 128 4.30 24.51 -0.77
N VAL A 129 5.59 24.88 -0.81
CA VAL A 129 6.58 24.21 -1.69
C VAL A 129 6.74 22.73 -1.32
N LEU A 130 6.81 22.41 -0.03
CA LEU A 130 6.88 21.01 0.43
C LEU A 130 5.61 20.23 0.08
N THR A 131 4.45 20.87 0.16
CA THR A 131 3.17 20.26 -0.23
C THR A 131 3.17 19.91 -1.72
N ASP A 132 3.55 20.86 -2.59
CA ASP A 132 3.66 20.63 -4.04
C ASP A 132 4.67 19.53 -4.37
N GLN A 133 5.80 19.48 -3.64
CA GLN A 133 6.82 18.45 -3.81
C GLN A 133 6.30 17.05 -3.43
N VAL A 134 5.57 16.93 -2.32
CA VAL A 134 4.98 15.66 -1.90
C VAL A 134 3.90 15.22 -2.89
N GLU A 135 3.09 16.14 -3.39
CA GLU A 135 2.08 15.85 -4.41
C GLU A 135 2.71 15.35 -5.71
N ALA A 136 3.74 16.04 -6.22
CA ALA A 136 4.47 15.62 -7.42
C ALA A 136 5.18 14.26 -7.24
N GLN A 137 5.72 13.98 -6.05
CA GLN A 137 6.27 12.65 -5.73
C GLN A 137 5.17 11.58 -5.70
N GLY A 138 4.00 11.92 -5.15
CA GLY A 138 2.82 11.04 -5.16
C GLY A 138 2.35 10.71 -6.57
N GLU A 139 2.31 11.69 -7.47
CA GLU A 139 2.06 11.47 -8.91
C GLU A 139 3.09 10.55 -9.53
N LYS A 140 4.38 10.79 -9.26
CA LYS A 140 5.45 9.98 -9.82
C LYS A 140 5.36 8.51 -9.39
N ILE A 141 4.98 8.25 -8.15
CA ILE A 141 4.74 6.90 -7.64
C ILE A 141 3.59 6.25 -8.40
N ARG A 142 2.44 6.92 -8.54
CA ARG A 142 1.29 6.40 -9.28
C ARG A 142 1.62 6.06 -10.74
N ASP A 143 2.40 6.91 -11.40
CA ASP A 143 2.87 6.65 -12.77
C ASP A 143 3.74 5.39 -12.86
N LEU A 144 4.66 5.22 -11.90
CA LEU A 144 5.54 4.06 -11.83
C LEU A 144 4.77 2.77 -11.51
N GLU A 145 3.80 2.83 -10.61
CA GLU A 145 2.90 1.71 -10.29
C GLU A 145 2.08 1.29 -11.52
N THR A 146 1.53 2.26 -12.25
CA THR A 146 0.78 1.99 -13.49
C THR A 146 1.66 1.34 -14.55
N SER A 147 2.87 1.88 -14.77
CA SER A 147 3.83 1.30 -15.71
C SER A 147 4.26 -0.12 -15.31
N LEU A 148 4.48 -0.37 -14.02
CA LEU A 148 4.82 -1.69 -13.49
C LEU A 148 3.70 -2.70 -13.77
N GLU A 149 2.45 -2.31 -13.57
CA GLU A 149 1.29 -3.15 -13.82
C GLU A 149 1.12 -3.48 -15.32
N GLU A 150 1.31 -2.48 -16.20
CA GLU A 150 1.32 -2.73 -17.64
C GLU A 150 2.41 -3.73 -18.06
N HIS A 151 3.61 -3.63 -17.46
CA HIS A 151 4.69 -4.58 -17.72
C HIS A 151 4.37 -5.99 -17.21
N ARG A 152 3.73 -6.12 -16.04
CA ARG A 152 3.24 -7.40 -15.52
C ARG A 152 2.22 -8.02 -16.46
N GLN A 153 1.24 -7.24 -16.92
CA GLN A 153 0.21 -7.73 -17.83
C GLN A 153 0.81 -8.17 -19.18
N LYS A 154 1.76 -7.41 -19.72
CA LYS A 154 2.49 -7.81 -20.93
C LYS A 154 3.26 -9.11 -20.73
N LEU A 155 3.95 -9.26 -19.59
CA LEU A 155 4.67 -10.49 -19.27
C LEU A 155 3.73 -11.69 -19.22
N ALA A 156 2.62 -11.58 -18.49
CA ALA A 156 1.61 -12.64 -18.38
C ALA A 156 1.05 -13.03 -19.76
N SER A 157 0.73 -12.04 -20.61
CA SER A 157 0.26 -12.30 -21.98
C SER A 157 1.31 -13.00 -22.85
N THR A 158 2.59 -12.61 -22.75
CA THR A 158 3.67 -13.28 -23.50
C THR A 158 3.96 -14.68 -22.99
N GLU A 159 3.81 -14.94 -21.69
CA GLU A 159 3.96 -16.26 -21.08
C GLU A 159 2.83 -17.19 -21.53
N GLU A 160 1.58 -16.72 -21.54
CA GLU A 160 0.44 -17.50 -22.05
C GLU A 160 0.63 -17.87 -23.53
N MET A 161 1.06 -16.92 -24.36
CA MET A 161 1.36 -17.17 -25.77
C MET A 161 2.48 -18.20 -25.95
N LEU A 162 3.54 -18.11 -25.16
CA LEU A 162 4.65 -19.07 -25.19
C LEU A 162 4.19 -20.47 -24.78
N GLN A 163 3.35 -20.57 -23.75
CA GLN A 163 2.81 -21.85 -23.29
C GLN A 163 1.92 -22.49 -24.37
N GLN A 164 1.08 -21.70 -25.04
CA GLN A 164 0.28 -22.16 -26.18
C GLN A 164 1.16 -22.69 -27.32
N GLU A 165 2.22 -21.97 -27.68
CA GLU A 165 3.17 -22.38 -28.72
C GLU A 165 3.88 -23.68 -28.34
N LEU A 166 4.29 -23.84 -27.08
CA LEU A 166 4.94 -25.06 -26.60
C LEU A 166 4.00 -26.27 -26.68
N MET A 167 2.72 -26.10 -26.32
CA MET A 167 1.71 -27.15 -26.46
C MET A 167 1.47 -27.51 -27.93
N SER A 168 1.37 -26.51 -28.81
CA SER A 168 1.24 -26.70 -30.27
C SER A 168 2.43 -27.46 -30.85
N ARG A 169 3.65 -27.04 -30.49
CA ARG A 169 4.89 -27.70 -30.92
C ARG A 169 4.96 -29.15 -30.46
N THR A 170 4.60 -29.43 -29.21
CA THR A 170 4.60 -30.80 -28.67
C THR A 170 3.58 -31.69 -29.40
N SER A 171 2.40 -31.15 -29.70
CA SER A 171 1.38 -31.85 -30.50
C SER A 171 1.87 -32.16 -31.92
N LEU A 172 2.46 -31.18 -32.60
CA LEU A 172 3.02 -31.36 -33.94
C LEU A 172 4.19 -32.35 -33.96
N GLU A 173 5.06 -32.33 -32.95
CA GLU A 173 6.15 -33.29 -32.81
C GLU A 173 5.63 -34.72 -32.61
N THR A 174 4.56 -34.88 -31.84
CA THR A 174 3.88 -36.18 -31.67
C THR A 174 3.31 -36.67 -33.00
N GLN A 175 2.54 -35.83 -33.71
CA GLN A 175 1.98 -36.19 -35.03
C GLN A 175 3.06 -36.53 -36.06
N LYS A 176 4.20 -35.83 -36.02
CA LYS A 176 5.35 -36.14 -36.88
C LYS A 176 5.90 -37.53 -36.60
N LEU A 177 6.05 -37.91 -35.33
CA LEU A 177 6.52 -39.25 -34.93
C LEU A 177 5.53 -40.33 -35.40
N ASP A 178 4.22 -40.14 -35.18
CA ASP A 178 3.19 -41.08 -35.63
C ASP A 178 3.23 -41.30 -37.15
N LEU A 179 3.40 -40.22 -37.93
CA LEU A 179 3.56 -40.30 -39.39
C LEU A 179 4.85 -41.01 -39.80
N MET A 180 5.95 -40.79 -39.08
CA MET A 180 7.21 -41.50 -39.33
C MET A 180 7.07 -43.00 -39.08
N ASP A 181 6.32 -43.39 -38.05
CA ASP A 181 6.02 -44.78 -37.74
C ASP A 181 5.14 -45.42 -38.82
N GLU A 182 4.09 -44.72 -39.28
CA GLU A 182 3.23 -45.20 -40.39
C GLU A 182 4.03 -45.35 -41.70
N VAL A 183 4.90 -44.39 -42.04
CA VAL A 183 5.79 -44.50 -43.20
C VAL A 183 6.73 -45.70 -43.07
N SER A 184 7.25 -45.96 -41.87
CA SER A 184 8.13 -47.11 -41.61
C SER A 184 7.36 -48.43 -41.73
N TYR A 185 6.14 -48.49 -41.22
CA TYR A 185 5.23 -49.63 -41.37
C TYR A 185 4.89 -49.91 -42.83
N LEU A 186 4.51 -48.88 -43.60
CA LEU A 186 4.21 -49.01 -45.03
C LEU A 186 5.44 -49.47 -45.83
N LYS A 187 6.65 -48.99 -45.49
CA LYS A 187 7.91 -49.48 -46.09
C LYS A 187 8.13 -50.96 -45.82
N LEU A 188 7.94 -51.43 -44.59
CA LEU A 188 8.06 -52.86 -44.25
C LEU A 188 7.04 -53.71 -45.02
N LYS A 189 5.80 -53.23 -45.14
CA LYS A 189 4.75 -53.92 -45.90
C LYS A 189 5.06 -54.01 -47.39
N LEU A 190 5.61 -52.94 -47.97
CA LEU A 190 6.05 -52.91 -49.37
C LEU A 190 7.14 -53.96 -49.63
N VAL A 191 8.18 -54.00 -48.78
CA VAL A 191 9.26 -55.01 -48.86
C VAL A 191 8.70 -56.43 -48.74
N SER A 192 7.79 -56.65 -47.78
CA SER A 192 7.14 -57.97 -47.59
C SER A 192 6.36 -58.39 -48.84
N MET A 193 5.66 -57.46 -49.50
CA MET A 193 4.96 -57.75 -50.76
C MET A 193 5.95 -58.07 -51.89
N ASP A 194 7.01 -57.30 -52.07
CA ASP A 194 8.04 -57.55 -53.09
C ASP A 194 8.74 -58.91 -52.89
N GLU A 195 8.99 -59.31 -51.63
CA GLU A 195 9.49 -60.65 -51.28
C GLU A 195 8.47 -61.74 -51.65
N THR A 196 7.17 -61.55 -51.39
CA THR A 196 6.16 -62.53 -51.81
C THR A 196 6.02 -62.61 -53.33
N HIS A 197 6.16 -61.51 -54.06
CA HIS A 197 6.11 -61.51 -55.53
C HIS A 197 7.35 -62.15 -56.16
N THR A 198 8.53 -61.96 -55.58
CA THR A 198 9.76 -62.63 -56.02
C THR A 198 9.76 -64.11 -55.67
N ASN A 199 9.22 -64.52 -54.52
CA ASN A 199 9.06 -65.95 -54.16
C ASN A 199 7.90 -66.65 -54.89
N ALA A 200 6.85 -65.91 -55.27
CA ALA A 200 5.73 -66.41 -56.09
C ALA A 200 6.04 -66.43 -57.60
N HIS A 201 7.24 -66.02 -58.00
CA HIS A 201 7.81 -66.38 -59.29
C HIS A 201 8.84 -67.52 -59.12
N PRO A 202 8.41 -68.77 -58.87
CA PRO A 202 9.27 -69.89 -59.17
C PRO A 202 9.50 -69.88 -60.68
N GLN A 203 10.72 -69.54 -61.11
CA GLN A 203 11.21 -70.13 -62.34
C GLN A 203 11.28 -71.63 -62.07
N ASP A 204 10.27 -72.37 -62.51
CA ASP A 204 10.31 -73.82 -62.54
C ASP A 204 11.61 -74.30 -63.22
N PRO A 205 12.51 -75.01 -62.53
CA PRO A 205 13.64 -75.65 -63.19
C PRO A 205 13.22 -76.85 -64.05
N VAL A 206 11.97 -77.31 -63.91
CA VAL A 206 11.43 -78.49 -64.60
C VAL A 206 11.29 -78.24 -66.10
N ASP A 207 10.85 -77.06 -66.53
CA ASP A 207 10.67 -76.79 -67.97
C ASP A 207 12.01 -76.65 -68.71
N LYS A 208 13.06 -76.16 -68.06
CA LYS A 208 14.40 -76.04 -68.66
C LYS A 208 15.08 -77.39 -68.81
N GLU A 209 14.93 -78.31 -67.86
CA GLU A 209 15.44 -79.68 -68.00
C GLU A 209 14.65 -80.49 -69.03
N GLN A 210 13.33 -80.38 -69.05
CA GLN A 210 12.47 -81.07 -70.02
C GLN A 210 12.85 -80.66 -71.45
N ASN A 211 13.02 -79.35 -71.70
CA ASN A 211 13.37 -78.84 -73.02
C ASN A 211 14.79 -79.26 -73.43
N LYS A 212 15.74 -79.30 -72.49
CA LYS A 212 17.09 -79.82 -72.74
C LYS A 212 17.06 -81.33 -73.07
N ALA A 213 16.24 -82.11 -72.37
CA ALA A 213 16.07 -83.54 -72.61
C ALA A 213 15.43 -83.82 -73.98
N GLU A 214 14.43 -83.04 -74.40
CA GLU A 214 13.83 -83.14 -75.73
C GLU A 214 14.82 -82.76 -76.84
N VAL A 215 15.65 -81.72 -76.63
CA VAL A 215 16.73 -81.36 -77.55
C VAL A 215 17.76 -82.49 -77.69
N TRP A 216 18.15 -83.14 -76.59
CA TRP A 216 19.04 -84.31 -76.64
C TRP A 216 18.43 -85.49 -77.38
N LYS A 217 17.13 -85.77 -77.19
CA LYS A 217 16.42 -86.82 -77.94
C LYS A 217 16.39 -86.55 -79.44
N VAL A 218 16.15 -85.30 -79.85
CA VAL A 218 16.15 -84.91 -81.26
C VAL A 218 17.54 -85.07 -81.88
N LEU A 219 18.59 -84.62 -81.19
CA LEU A 219 19.98 -84.79 -81.65
C LEU A 219 20.37 -86.25 -81.80
N GLN A 220 19.99 -87.10 -80.84
CA GLN A 220 20.26 -88.55 -80.90
C GLN A 220 19.53 -89.24 -82.05
N ARG A 221 18.33 -88.75 -82.41
CA ARG A 221 17.54 -89.27 -83.54
C ARG A 221 18.08 -88.83 -84.90
N ILE A 222 18.68 -87.64 -85.00
CA ILE A 222 19.40 -87.19 -86.19
C ILE A 222 20.72 -87.95 -86.37
N ALA A 223 21.43 -88.28 -85.29
CA ALA A 223 22.71 -88.99 -85.35
C ALA A 223 22.60 -90.48 -85.75
N PHE A 224 21.40 -91.06 -85.74
CA PHE A 224 21.14 -92.47 -86.06
C PHE A 224 20.37 -92.67 -87.39
N MET A 225 20.24 -91.61 -88.19
CA MET A 225 19.66 -91.59 -89.53
C MET A 225 20.77 -91.45 -90.57
#